data_AF-A0A366J1Z2-F1
#
_entry.id   AF-A0A366J1Z2-F1
#
_cell.length_a   1.000
_cell.length_b   1.000
_cell.length_c   1.000
_cell.angle_alpha   90.00
_cell.angle_beta   90.00
_cell.angle_gamma   90.00
#
_symmetry.space_group_name_H-M   'P 1'
#
loop_
_entity.id
_entity.type
_entity.pdbx_description
1 polymer ?
#
loop_
_entity_poly.entity_id
_entity_poly.type
_entity_poly.pdbx_seq_one_letter_code
_entity_poly.pdbx_strand_id
1 'polypeptide(L)' 'MKNDLKYDAFGNLDADYYVEKAYELRRAYYAQMTKNAVASVKAFCAKLTANRSMKSAQPQH' A
#
# COMPACT_ATOMS: atom_id res chain seq x y z
N MET A 1 -22.40 -4.54 16.61
CA MET A 1 -22.03 -5.61 15.67
C MET A 1 -21.86 -6.88 16.47
N LYS A 2 -22.65 -7.92 16.21
CA LYS A 2 -22.39 -9.24 16.80
C LYS A 2 -21.12 -9.76 16.11
N ASN A 3 -20.03 -9.86 16.85
CA ASN A 3 -18.81 -10.48 16.34
C ASN A 3 -19.06 -11.98 16.37
N ASP A 4 -19.62 -12.52 15.28
CA ASP A 4 -19.73 -13.96 15.10
C ASP A 4 -18.30 -14.48 14.87
N LEU A 5 -17.64 -14.84 15.97
CA LEU A 5 -16.33 -15.47 15.94
C LEU A 5 -16.47 -16.82 15.23
N LYS A 6 -15.51 -17.15 14.38
CA LYS A 6 -15.46 -18.44 13.71
C LYS A 6 -14.84 -19.46 14.65
N TYR A 7 -15.55 -20.57 14.80
CA TYR A 7 -15.13 -21.70 15.59
C TYR A 7 -14.90 -22.91 14.67
N ASP A 8 -13.98 -23.77 15.09
CA ASP A 8 -13.66 -25.03 14.42
C ASP A 8 -14.75 -26.10 14.66
N ALA A 9 -14.55 -27.29 14.12
CA ALA A 9 -15.49 -28.41 14.26
C ALA A 9 -15.65 -28.91 15.71
N PHE A 10 -14.73 -28.54 16.61
CA PHE A 10 -14.72 -28.94 18.01
C PHE A 10 -15.25 -27.83 18.95
N GLY A 11 -15.64 -26.68 18.39
CA GLY A 11 -16.15 -25.54 19.15
C GLY A 11 -15.06 -24.64 19.74
N ASN A 12 -13.78 -24.82 19.35
CA ASN A 12 -12.70 -23.90 19.69
C ASN A 12 -12.60 -22.77 18.67
N LEU A 13 -11.95 -21.68 19.03
CA LEU A 13 -11.74 -20.57 18.09
C LEU A 13 -10.85 -21.03 16.93
N ASP A 14 -11.30 -20.79 15.69
CA ASP A 14 -10.64 -21.28 14.48
C ASP A 14 -9.38 -20.46 14.18
N ALA A 15 -8.28 -20.82 14.86
CA ALA A 15 -7.01 -20.11 14.75
C ALA A 15 -6.48 -20.11 13.32
N ASP A 16 -6.61 -21.24 12.60
CA ASP A 16 -6.13 -21.37 11.23
C ASP A 16 -6.86 -20.40 10.30
N TYR A 17 -8.19 -20.30 10.41
CA TYR A 17 -8.97 -19.32 9.66
C TYR A 17 -8.50 -17.89 9.91
N TYR A 18 -8.28 -17.51 11.18
CA TYR A 18 -7.85 -16.14 11.49
C TYR A 18 -6.41 -15.85 11.06
N VAL A 19 -5.52 -16.84 11.11
CA VAL A 19 -4.15 -16.73 10.62
C VAL A 19 -4.14 -16.52 9.10
N GLU A 20 -4.91 -17.31 8.36
CA GLU A 20 -5.06 -17.12 6.91
C GLU A 20 -5.60 -15.74 6.57
N LYS A 21 -6.65 -15.28 7.28
CA LYS A 21 -7.19 -13.93 7.09
C LYS A 21 -6.19 -12.82 7.42
N ALA A 22 -5.36 -13.01 8.44
CA ALA A 22 -4.29 -12.07 8.75
C ALA A 22 -3.25 -12.01 7.62
N TYR A 23 -2.89 -13.15 7.02
CA TYR A 23 -1.97 -13.19 5.87
C TYR A 23 -2.58 -12.54 4.61
N GLU A 24 -3.86 -12.79 4.32
CA GLU A 24 -4.58 -12.13 3.23
C GLU A 24 -4.56 -10.61 3.40
N LEU A 25 -4.91 -10.12 4.59
CA LEU A 25 -4.95 -8.69 4.90
C LEU A 25 -3.56 -8.06 4.78
N ARG A 26 -2.53 -8.71 5.34
CA ARG A 26 -1.15 -8.26 5.27
C ARG A 26 -0.68 -8.15 3.82
N ARG A 27 -0.99 -9.14 2.99
CA ARG A 27 -0.63 -9.14 1.56
C ARG A 27 -1.32 -8.02 0.80
N ALA A 28 -2.61 -7.80 1.05
CA ALA A 28 -3.35 -6.69 0.44
C ALA A 28 -2.76 -5.33 0.84
N TYR A 29 -2.45 -5.15 2.12
CA TYR A 29 -1.84 -3.92 2.65
C TYR A 29 -0.48 -3.66 2.01
N TYR A 30 0.40 -4.65 1.92
CA TYR A 30 1.70 -4.48 1.27
C TYR A 30 1.58 -4.15 -0.21
N ALA A 31 0.66 -4.80 -0.93
CA ALA A 31 0.43 -4.49 -2.34
C ALA A 31 -0.02 -3.02 -2.53
N GLN A 32 -0.87 -2.50 -1.65
CA GLN A 32 -1.29 -1.10 -1.68
C GLN A 32 -0.14 -0.15 -1.32
N MET A 33 0.63 -0.47 -0.28
CA MET A 33 1.82 0.28 0.13
C MET A 33 2.84 0.39 -1.01
N THR A 34 3.15 -0.72 -1.69
CA THR A 34 4.09 -0.72 -2.82
C THR A 34 3.59 0.16 -3.96
N LYS A 35 2.30 0.09 -4.31
CA LYS A 35 1.72 0.97 -5.35
C LYS A 35 1.86 2.45 -4.98
N ASN A 36 1.57 2.80 -3.73
CA ASN A 36 1.68 4.18 -3.25
C ASN A 36 3.14 4.66 -3.23
N ALA A 37 4.07 3.80 -2.83
CA ALA A 37 5.51 4.09 -2.84
C ALA A 37 6.00 4.37 -4.27
N VAL A 38 5.67 3.51 -5.23
CA VAL A 38 6.03 3.69 -6.65
C VAL A 38 5.45 4.99 -7.20
N ALA A 39 4.17 5.28 -6.92
CA ALA A 39 3.54 6.53 -7.34
C ALA A 39 4.24 7.76 -6.75
N SER A 40 4.60 7.70 -5.46
CA SER A 40 5.30 8.79 -4.76
C SER A 40 6.69 9.05 -5.35
N VAL A 41 7.46 7.99 -5.59
CA VAL A 41 8.80 8.09 -6.22
C VAL A 41 8.69 8.68 -7.63
N LYS A 42 7.75 8.17 -8.45
CA LYS A 42 7.52 8.69 -9.80
C LYS A 42 7.15 10.18 -9.77
N ALA A 43 6.26 10.59 -8.87
CA ALA A 43 5.88 11.99 -8.70
C ALA A 43 7.06 12.86 -8.25
N PHE A 44 7.90 12.36 -7.34
CA PHE A 44 9.10 13.05 -6.89
C PHE A 44 10.11 13.27 -8.03
N CYS A 45 10.42 12.23 -8.81
CA CYS A 45 11.31 12.32 -9.97
C CYS A 45 10.76 13.25 -11.07
N ALA A 46 9.44 13.20 -11.33
CA ALA A 46 8.78 14.10 -12.27
C ALA A 46 8.92 15.57 -11.83
N LYS A 47 8.70 15.88 -10.54
CA LYS A 47 8.89 17.22 -9.99
C LYS A 47 10.35 17.70 -10.09
N LEU A 48 11.32 16.84 -9.79
CA LEU A 48 12.74 17.18 -9.94
C LEU A 48 13.12 17.52 -11.38
N THR A 49 12.59 16.76 -12.34
CA THR A 49 12.87 16.95 -13.77
C THR A 49 12.16 18.19 -14.32
N ALA A 50 10.89 18.40 -13.97
CA ALA A 50 10.12 19.58 -14.36
C ALA A 50 10.77 20.87 -13.83
N ASN A 51 11.23 20.88 -12.57
CA ASN A 51 11.92 22.03 -12.00
C ASN A 51 13.28 22.31 -12.67
N ARG A 52 13.98 21.28 -13.18
CA ARG A 52 15.19 21.49 -14.00
C ARG A 52 14.88 22.05 -15.39
N SER A 53 13.82 21.55 -16.05
CA SER A 53 13.42 22.02 -17.38
C SER A 53 13.02 23.50 -17.39
N MET A 54 12.42 24.02 -16.31
CA MET A 54 12.06 25.43 -16.22
C MET A 54 13.26 26.35 -15.99
N LYS A 55 14.32 25.86 -15.33
CA LYS A 55 15.52 26.66 -15.04
C LYS A 55 16.44 26.83 -16.26
N SER A 56 16.38 25.91 -17.23
CA SER A 56 17.12 26.03 -18.50
C SER A 56 16.37 26.78 -19.60
N ALA A 57 15.08 27.10 -19.40
CA ALA A 57 14.24 27.78 -20.38
C ALA A 57 14.05 29.28 -20.12
N GLN A 58 14.65 29.83 -19.05
CA GLN A 58 14.69 31.29 -18.86
C GLN A 58 15.72 31.89 -19.83
N PRO A 59 15.32 32.75 -20.78
CA PRO A 59 16.27 33.54 -21.53
C PRO A 59 17.01 34.42 -20.52
N GLN A 60 18.33 34.31 -20.47
CA GLN A 60 19.15 35.31 -19.80
C GLN A 60 18.94 36.62 -20.55
N HIS A 61 18.26 37.57 -19.89
CA HIS A 61 17.98 38.89 -20.43
C HIS A 61 18.62 39.95 -19.54
#